data_AF-A0A370UCV1-F1
#
_entry.id   AF-A0A370UCV1-F1
#
_cell.length_a   1.000
_cell.length_b   1.000
_cell.length_c   1.000
_cell.angle_alpha   90.00
_cell.angle_beta   90.00
_cell.angle_gamma   90.00
#
_symmetry.space_group_name_H-M   'P 1'
#
loop_
_entity.id
_entity.type
_entity.pdbx_description
1 polymer ?
#
loop_
_entity_poly.entity_id
_entity_poly.type
_entity_poly.pdbx_seq_one_letter_code
_entity_poly.pdbx_strand_id
1 'polypeptide(L)'
;MFYVGVVYYFATGEGATLFVASGSEESIRESIPEYFQQGLSLLTPSDWLKAADGNCDNDYHQSHAEILKAYLPLLWKQIEELALGRGCHLKFSLEHHFNYG
;
A
#
# COMPACT_ATOMS: atom_id res chain seq x y z
N MET A 1 14.45 -2.18 7.73
CA MET A 1 13.80 -2.93 6.64
C MET A 1 13.00 -1.95 5.80
N PHE A 2 12.93 -2.13 4.48
CA PHE A 2 12.13 -1.27 3.61
C PHE A 2 10.73 -1.85 3.46
N TYR A 3 9.72 -1.05 3.74
CA TYR A 3 8.31 -1.43 3.67
C TYR A 3 7.55 -0.54 2.69
N VAL A 4 6.41 -1.06 2.25
CA VAL A 4 5.36 -0.28 1.61
C VAL A 4 4.10 -0.43 2.48
N GLY A 5 3.65 0.70 2.99
CA GLY A 5 2.43 0.84 3.77
C GLY A 5 1.25 1.21 2.89
N VAL A 6 0.12 0.56 3.09
CA VAL A 6 -1.14 0.83 2.40
C VAL A 6 -2.27 0.95 3.42
N VAL A 7 -3.08 1.98 3.28
CA VAL A 7 -4.42 2.07 3.89
C VAL A 7 -5.41 2.31 2.78
N TYR A 8 -6.45 1.48 2.72
CA TYR A 8 -7.65 1.78 1.97
C TYR A 8 -8.82 1.98 2.92
N TYR A 9 -9.38 3.19 2.94
CA TYR A 9 -10.58 3.53 3.68
C TYR A 9 -11.72 3.79 2.71
N PHE A 10 -12.89 3.23 3.02
CA PHE A 10 -14.10 3.46 2.27
C PHE A 10 -15.26 3.76 3.22
N ALA A 11 -15.97 4.86 2.97
CA ALA A 11 -17.18 5.22 3.68
C ALA A 11 -18.28 5.62 2.70
N THR A 12 -19.47 5.04 2.88
CA THR A 12 -20.63 5.33 2.04
C THR A 12 -21.02 6.79 2.16
N GLY A 13 -21.01 7.52 1.04
CA GLY A 13 -21.30 8.97 0.99
C GLY A 13 -20.08 9.88 1.13
N GLU A 14 -18.95 9.35 1.59
CA GLU A 14 -17.66 10.08 1.67
C GLU A 14 -16.68 9.64 0.58
N GLY A 15 -16.87 8.47 -0.02
CA GLY A 15 -16.00 7.95 -1.07
C GLY A 15 -14.92 7.01 -0.53
N ALA A 16 -13.83 6.88 -1.29
CA ALA A 16 -12.68 6.09 -0.93
C ALA A 16 -11.43 6.95 -0.83
N THR A 17 -10.61 6.67 0.19
CA THR A 17 -9.31 7.28 0.40
C THR A 17 -8.24 6.19 0.48
N LEU A 18 -7.21 6.33 -0.34
CA LEU A 18 -6.05 5.44 -0.42
C LEU A 18 -4.81 6.21 0.01
N PHE A 19 -4.16 5.76 1.08
CA PHE A 19 -2.83 6.20 1.46
C PHE A 19 -1.81 5.12 1.10
N VAL A 20 -0.72 5.53 0.46
CA VAL A 20 0.42 4.65 0.19
C VAL A 20 1.71 5.37 0.52
N ALA A 21 2.58 4.75 1.31
CA ALA A 21 3.89 5.30 1.63
C ALA A 21 4.97 4.20 1.66
N SER A 22 6.21 4.57 1.36
CA SER A 22 7.35 3.65 1.45
C SER A 22 8.46 4.19 2.35
N GLY A 23 9.19 3.29 3.01
CA GLY A 23 10.25 3.67 3.94
C GLY A 23 10.42 2.70 5.11
N SER A 24 10.87 3.24 6.25
CA SER A 24 10.84 2.53 7.51
C SER A 24 9.42 2.52 8.09
N GLU A 25 9.12 1.60 9.00
CA GLU A 25 7.83 1.54 9.68
C GLU A 25 7.47 2.88 10.34
N GLU A 26 8.42 3.49 11.05
CA GLU A 26 8.22 4.77 11.73
C GLU A 26 7.86 5.87 10.74
N SER A 27 8.63 6.00 9.66
CA SER A 27 8.38 7.03 8.64
C SER A 27 7.05 6.86 7.91
N ILE A 28 6.58 5.62 7.76
CA ILE A 28 5.29 5.31 7.14
C ILE A 28 4.16 5.69 8.10
N ARG A 29 4.26 5.31 9.38
CA ARG A 29 3.26 5.66 10.39
C ARG A 29 3.15 7.17 10.58
N GLU A 30 4.26 7.90 10.54
CA GLU A 30 4.26 9.37 10.59
C GLU A 30 3.59 10.03 9.37
N SER A 31 3.63 9.37 8.20
CA SER A 31 3.04 9.90 6.97
C SER A 31 1.53 9.66 6.84
N ILE A 32 0.95 8.82 7.70
CA ILE A 32 -0.45 8.41 7.66
C ILE A 32 -1.17 8.99 8.89
N PRO A 33 -2.30 9.73 8.71
CA PRO A 33 -3.02 10.29 9.84
C PRO A 33 -3.42 9.20 10.84
N GLU A 34 -3.29 9.50 12.14
CA GLU A 34 -3.45 8.55 13.24
C GLU A 34 -4.75 7.74 13.15
N TYR A 35 -5.86 8.41 12.78
CA TYR A 35 -7.17 7.80 12.60
C TYR A 35 -7.15 6.60 11.61
N PHE A 36 -6.34 6.67 10.57
CA PHE A 36 -6.27 5.65 9.52
C PHE A 36 -5.23 4.55 9.81
N GLN A 37 -4.39 4.71 10.83
CA GLN A 37 -3.32 3.75 11.11
C GLN A 37 -3.83 2.36 11.51
N GLN A 38 -5.07 2.25 12.01
CA GLN A 38 -5.68 0.95 12.31
C GLN A 38 -5.84 0.06 11.06
N GLY A 39 -6.05 0.67 9.89
CA GLY A 39 -6.17 -0.04 8.60
C GLY A 39 -4.84 -0.26 7.87
N LEU A 40 -3.71 0.10 8.49
CA LEU A 40 -2.40 0.06 7.85
C LEU A 40 -1.92 -1.38 7.65
N SER A 41 -1.79 -1.77 6.39
CA SER A 41 -1.03 -2.95 5.99
C SER A 41 0.41 -2.55 5.68
N LEU A 42 1.36 -3.15 6.40
CA LEU A 42 2.78 -2.85 6.29
C LEU A 42 3.54 -4.10 5.88
N LEU A 43 3.93 -4.18 4.60
CA LEU A 43 4.59 -5.36 4.05
C LEU A 43 5.88 -4.97 3.32
N THR A 44 6.81 -5.93 3.23
CA THR A 44 7.97 -5.80 2.35
C THR A 44 7.52 -5.94 0.89
N PRO A 45 8.30 -5.45 -0.10
CA PRO A 45 7.96 -5.63 -1.51
C PRO A 45 7.72 -7.09 -1.90
N SER A 46 8.53 -8.03 -1.38
CA SER A 46 8.35 -9.46 -1.65
C SER A 46 7.08 -10.03 -1.02
N ASP A 47 6.69 -9.54 0.17
CA ASP A 47 5.45 -9.99 0.81
C ASP A 47 4.20 -9.41 0.13
N TRP A 48 4.31 -8.21 -0.47
CA TRP A 48 3.25 -7.70 -1.35
C TRP A 48 3.02 -8.60 -2.56
N LEU A 49 4.07 -9.16 -3.17
CA LEU A 49 3.90 -10.12 -4.27
C LEU A 49 3.18 -11.38 -3.79
N LYS A 50 3.56 -11.94 -2.64
CA LYS A 50 2.86 -13.10 -2.05
C LYS A 50 1.40 -12.81 -1.76
N ALA A 51 1.10 -11.65 -1.17
CA ALA A 51 -0.26 -11.23 -0.89
C ALA A 51 -1.10 -11.10 -2.17
N ALA A 52 -0.50 -10.61 -3.25
CA ALA A 52 -1.17 -10.50 -4.53
C ALA A 52 -1.47 -11.85 -5.20
N ASP A 53 -0.75 -12.91 -4.82
CA ASP A 53 -1.00 -14.30 -5.24
C ASP A 53 -1.95 -15.04 -4.28
N GLY A 54 -2.52 -14.35 -3.28
CA GLY A 54 -3.38 -14.94 -2.25
C GLY A 54 -2.61 -15.76 -1.20
N ASN A 55 -1.28 -15.69 -1.20
CA ASN A 55 -0.42 -16.35 -0.23
C ASN A 55 -0.13 -15.41 0.97
N CYS A 56 -1.19 -15.03 1.68
CA CYS A 56 -1.10 -14.21 2.88
C CYS A 56 -2.13 -14.64 3.93
N ASP A 57 -1.79 -14.47 5.21
CA ASP A 57 -2.66 -14.85 6.33
C ASP A 57 -3.80 -13.85 6.60
N ASN A 58 -3.85 -12.74 5.85
CA ASN A 58 -4.76 -11.63 6.09
C ASN A 58 -5.43 -11.18 4.77
N ASP A 59 -6.74 -11.36 4.67
CA ASP A 59 -7.56 -10.98 3.51
C ASP A 59 -7.41 -9.48 3.15
N TYR A 60 -7.14 -8.62 4.14
CA TYR A 60 -6.87 -7.20 3.89
C TYR A 60 -5.60 -6.99 3.05
N HIS A 61 -4.58 -7.84 3.21
CA HIS A 61 -3.35 -7.72 2.41
C HIS A 61 -3.60 -8.06 0.95
N GLN A 62 -4.38 -9.10 0.66
CA GLN A 62 -4.75 -9.43 -0.71
C GLN A 62 -5.59 -8.31 -1.34
N SER A 63 -6.61 -7.82 -0.63
CA SER A 63 -7.44 -6.71 -1.10
C SER A 63 -6.63 -5.44 -1.38
N HIS A 64 -5.71 -5.08 -0.49
CA HIS A 64 -4.82 -3.93 -0.71
C HIS A 64 -3.87 -4.13 -1.90
N ALA A 65 -3.39 -5.35 -2.15
CA ALA A 65 -2.57 -5.65 -3.32
C ALA A 65 -3.37 -5.47 -4.63
N GLU A 66 -4.63 -5.90 -4.66
CA GLU A 66 -5.55 -5.68 -5.79
C GLU A 66 -5.78 -4.18 -6.04
N ILE A 67 -6.00 -3.41 -4.99
CA ILE A 67 -6.18 -1.95 -5.05
C ILE A 67 -4.92 -1.27 -5.58
N LEU A 68 -3.73 -1.64 -5.09
CA LEU A 68 -2.46 -1.13 -5.62
C LEU A 68 -2.32 -1.41 -7.12
N LYS A 69 -2.63 -2.63 -7.57
CA LYS A 69 -2.57 -2.99 -9.00
C LYS A 69 -3.57 -2.19 -9.83
N ALA A 70 -4.78 -1.99 -9.33
CA ALA A 70 -5.86 -1.34 -10.05
C ALA A 70 -5.66 0.18 -10.16
N TYR A 71 -5.37 0.85 -9.04
CA TYR A 71 -5.31 2.31 -8.98
C TYR A 71 -3.90 2.86 -9.16
N LEU A 72 -2.87 2.09 -8.83
CA LEU A 72 -1.48 2.55 -8.79
C LEU A 72 -0.52 1.61 -9.56
N PRO A 73 -0.80 1.28 -10.84
CA PRO A 73 -0.04 0.27 -11.59
C PRO A 73 1.43 0.63 -11.78
N LEU A 74 1.79 1.92 -11.80
CA LEU A 74 3.19 2.36 -11.86
C LEU A 74 3.93 2.08 -10.55
N LEU A 75 3.30 2.33 -9.40
CA LEU A 75 3.87 2.00 -8.10
C LEU A 75 3.98 0.48 -7.94
N TRP A 76 2.99 -0.27 -8.41
CA TRP A 76 3.05 -1.74 -8.40
C TRP A 76 4.27 -2.28 -9.15
N LYS A 77 4.54 -1.79 -10.37
CA LYS A 77 5.75 -2.17 -11.12
C LYS A 77 7.05 -1.87 -10.36
N GLN A 78 7.09 -0.78 -9.60
CA GLN A 78 8.25 -0.47 -8.78
C GLN A 78 8.42 -1.44 -7.60
N ILE A 79 7.31 -1.90 -7.02
CA ILE A 79 7.32 -2.96 -5.99
C ILE A 79 7.85 -4.26 -6.56
N GLU A 80 7.46 -4.64 -7.79
CA GLU A 80 7.97 -5.83 -8.48
C GLU A 80 9.48 -5.76 -8.68
N GLU A 81 10.00 -4.64 -9.22
CA GLU A 81 11.45 -4.47 -9.42
C GLU A 81 12.23 -4.50 -8.10
N LEU A 82 11.69 -3.87 -7.04
CA LEU A 82 12.27 -3.92 -5.69
C LEU A 82 12.32 -5.34 -5.13
N ALA A 83 11.25 -6.12 -5.30
CA ALA A 83 11.19 -7.51 -4.84
C ALA A 83 12.19 -8.41 -5.60
N LEU A 84 12.53 -8.05 -6.84
CA LEU A 84 13.58 -8.71 -7.64
C LEU A 84 15.00 -8.24 -7.29
N GLY A 85 15.16 -7.34 -6.31
CA GLY A 85 16.46 -6.78 -5.93
C GLY A 85 17.05 -5.83 -6.97
N ARG A 86 16.25 -5.37 -7.94
CA ARG A 86 16.70 -4.45 -8.99
C ARG A 86 16.61 -3.03 -8.43
N GLY A 87 17.79 -2.49 -8.14
CA GLY A 87 17.96 -1.32 -7.27
C GLY A 87 17.30 -0.05 -7.76
N CYS A 88 16.25 0.37 -7.04
CA CYS A 88 15.84 1.76 -6.91
C CYS A 88 15.20 1.95 -5.53
N HIS A 89 15.89 2.60 -4.60
CA HIS A 89 15.29 3.03 -3.33
C HIS A 89 14.38 4.23 -3.57
N LEU A 90 13.13 3.95 -3.94
CA LEU A 90 12.11 4.95 -4.18
C LEU A 90 11.32 5.19 -2.89
N LYS A 91 11.52 6.37 -2.30
CA LYS A 91 10.67 6.88 -1.22
C LYS A 91 9.50 7.62 -1.87
N PHE A 92 8.28 7.16 -1.62
CA PHE A 92 7.08 7.82 -2.10
C PHE A 92 6.05 7.91 -0.98
N SER A 93 5.19 8.91 -1.07
CA SER A 93 4.00 9.09 -0.23
C SER A 93 2.91 9.64 -1.13
N LEU A 94 1.75 9.02 -1.09
CA LEU A 94 0.60 9.31 -1.92
C LEU A 94 -0.65 9.27 -1.06
N GLU A 95 -1.48 10.29 -1.22
CA GLU A 95 -2.88 10.29 -0.83
C GLU A 95 -3.72 10.40 -2.11
N HIS A 96 -4.67 9.49 -2.27
CA HIS A 96 -5.61 9.52 -3.37
C HIS A 96 -7.03 9.36 -2.84
N HIS A 97 -7.88 10.35 -3.11
CA HIS A 97 -9.27 10.35 -2.70
C HIS A 97 -10.17 10.43 -3.93
N PHE A 98 -11.23 9.62 -3.96
CA PHE A 98 -12.22 9.64 -5.03
C PHE A 98 -13.62 9.31 -4.52
N ASN A 99 -14.61 10.00 -5.08
CA ASN A 99 -16.02 9.74 -4.81
C ASN A 99 -16.57 8.75 -5.83
N TYR A 100 -17.37 7.79 -5.37
CA TYR A 100 -18.22 7.01 -6.27
C TYR A 100 -19.41 7.90 -6.64
N GLY A 101 -19.39 8.41 -7.87
CA GLY A 101 -20.49 9.19 -8.45
C GLY A 101 -21.69 8.34 -8.83
#